data_AF-A0A7V8JN64-F1
#
_entry.id   AF-A0A7V8JN64-F1
#
_cell.length_a   1.000
_cell.length_b   1.000
_cell.length_c   1.000
_cell.angle_alpha   90.00
_cell.angle_beta   90.00
_cell.angle_gamma   90.00
#
_symmetry.space_group_name_H-M   'P 1'
#
loop_
_entity.id
_entity.type
_entity.pdbx_description
1 polymer ?
#
loop_
_entity_poly.entity_id
_entity_poly.type
_entity_poly.pdbx_seq_one_letter_code
_entity_poly.pdbx_strand_id
1 'polypeptide(L)'
;MARGITESDIHTAADELVAKGERPTVERIRTHLGTGSPNTVTRWLETWWNRPGTRLQPRRPDFDDAPDVLAELAGQWWELALKHAREATLREFTETEQFLATQSDALDGRSGGAADELSQMRSRAR
;
A
#
# COMPACT_ATOMS: atom_id res chain seq x y z
N MET A 1 -37.95 -2.54 18.03
CA MET A 1 -36.91 -3.46 18.55
C MET A 1 -35.57 -2.97 18.03
N ALA A 2 -34.60 -2.69 18.90
CA ALA A 2 -33.29 -2.17 18.47
C ALA A 2 -32.58 -3.25 17.63
N ARG A 3 -32.29 -2.95 16.36
CA ARG A 3 -31.57 -3.84 15.46
C ARG A 3 -30.15 -4.00 16.01
N GLY A 4 -29.78 -5.21 16.41
CA GLY A 4 -28.43 -5.52 16.87
C GLY A 4 -27.43 -5.30 15.73
N ILE A 5 -26.26 -4.77 16.05
CA ILE A 5 -25.19 -4.51 15.07
C ILE A 5 -24.55 -5.82 14.66
N THR A 6 -24.41 -6.01 13.36
CA THR A 6 -23.84 -7.21 12.77
C THR A 6 -22.34 -7.06 12.52
N GLU A 7 -21.67 -8.19 12.27
CA GLU A 7 -20.27 -8.21 11.84
C GLU A 7 -20.07 -7.37 10.57
N SER A 8 -20.99 -7.50 9.61
CA SER A 8 -20.94 -6.80 8.32
C SER A 8 -20.98 -5.27 8.48
N ASP A 9 -21.80 -4.76 9.40
CA ASP A 9 -21.92 -3.32 9.65
C ASP A 9 -20.59 -2.74 10.16
N ILE A 10 -19.92 -3.45 11.08
CA ILE A 10 -18.64 -3.03 11.64
C ILE A 10 -17.50 -3.17 10.63
N HIS A 11 -17.52 -4.23 9.81
CA HIS A 11 -16.52 -4.40 8.76
C HIS A 11 -16.63 -3.31 7.70
N THR A 12 -17.85 -2.99 7.26
CA THR A 12 -18.10 -1.91 6.30
C THR A 12 -17.66 -0.56 6.85
N ALA A 13 -18.01 -0.25 8.11
CA ALA A 13 -17.58 0.97 8.77
C ALA A 13 -16.05 1.07 8.89
N ALA A 14 -15.37 -0.05 9.19
CA ALA A 14 -13.91 -0.08 9.27
C ALA A 14 -13.25 0.11 7.90
N ASP A 15 -13.78 -0.52 6.86
CA ASP A 15 -13.31 -0.37 5.48
C ASP A 15 -13.46 1.08 5.00
N GLU A 16 -14.58 1.75 5.30
CA GLU A 16 -14.81 3.16 4.99
C GLU A 16 -13.84 4.11 5.72
N LEU A 17 -13.53 3.84 6.99
CA LEU A 17 -12.54 4.62 7.74
C LEU A 17 -11.15 4.47 7.12
N VAL A 18 -10.75 3.24 6.78
CA VAL A 18 -9.45 3.00 6.11
C VAL A 18 -9.38 3.66 4.75
N ALA A 19 -10.44 3.62 3.96
CA ALA A 19 -10.51 4.30 2.66
C ALA A 19 -10.33 5.83 2.79
N LYS A 20 -10.71 6.40 3.93
CA LYS A 20 -10.48 7.82 4.28
C LYS A 20 -9.09 8.10 4.85
N GLY A 21 -8.22 7.09 4.97
CA GLY A 21 -6.90 7.20 5.60
C GLY A 21 -6.95 7.23 7.13
N GLU A 22 -8.08 6.90 7.73
CA GLU A 22 -8.31 6.92 9.16
C GLU A 22 -8.14 5.54 9.80
N ARG A 23 -7.62 5.50 11.03
CA ARG A 23 -7.50 4.24 11.79
C ARG A 23 -8.87 3.83 12.34
N PRO A 24 -9.38 2.63 12.06
CA PRO A 24 -10.63 2.15 12.62
C PRO A 24 -10.42 1.76 14.09
N THR A 25 -10.86 2.64 15.00
CA THR A 25 -10.88 2.40 16.45
C THR A 25 -12.30 2.14 16.93
N VAL A 26 -12.45 1.49 18.09
CA VAL A 26 -13.77 1.20 18.69
C VAL A 26 -14.62 2.47 18.82
N GLU A 27 -14.01 3.58 19.23
CA GLU A 27 -14.69 4.88 19.34
C GLU A 27 -15.14 5.41 17.99
N ARG A 28 -14.27 5.41 16.97
CA ARG A 28 -14.60 5.91 15.62
C ARG A 28 -15.67 5.08 14.94
N ILE A 29 -15.61 3.75 15.08
CA ILE A 29 -16.66 2.86 14.56
C ILE A 29 -18.01 3.15 15.24
N ARG A 30 -18.02 3.39 16.54
CA ARG A 30 -19.25 3.76 17.27
C ARG A 30 -19.79 5.13 16.87
N THR A 31 -18.91 6.11 16.66
CA THR A 31 -19.30 7.43 16.13
C THR A 31 -19.87 7.31 14.72
N HIS A 32 -19.27 6.46 13.88
CA HIS A 32 -19.70 6.23 12.51
C HIS A 32 -21.05 5.49 12.41
N LEU A 33 -21.26 4.47 13.25
CA LEU A 33 -22.49 3.68 13.26
C LEU A 33 -23.60 4.24 14.17
N GLY A 34 -23.27 5.15 15.09
CA GLY A 34 -24.22 5.79 16.02
C GLY A 34 -24.84 4.86 17.07
N THR A 35 -24.46 3.59 17.11
CA THR A 35 -24.98 2.57 18.03
C THR A 35 -23.92 1.49 18.29
N GLY A 36 -24.13 0.65 19.31
CA GLY A 36 -23.31 -0.54 19.55
C GLY A 36 -22.61 -0.56 20.90
N SER A 37 -22.68 -1.73 21.55
CA SER A 37 -21.90 -1.99 22.76
C SER A 37 -20.40 -2.02 22.41
N PRO A 38 -19.52 -1.38 23.21
CA PRO A 38 -18.07 -1.45 23.04
C PRO A 38 -17.57 -2.88 22.86
N ASN A 39 -18.12 -3.82 23.63
CA ASN A 39 -17.69 -5.23 23.58
C ASN A 39 -18.03 -5.90 22.24
N THR A 40 -19.14 -5.51 21.61
CA THR A 40 -19.53 -6.04 20.30
C THR A 40 -18.65 -5.47 19.20
N VAL A 41 -18.34 -4.17 19.28
CA VAL A 41 -17.45 -3.50 18.34
C VAL A 41 -16.04 -4.06 18.43
N THR A 42 -15.48 -4.21 19.63
CA THR A 42 -14.14 -4.81 19.81
C THR A 42 -14.05 -6.20 19.19
N ARG A 43 -15.00 -7.09 19.49
CA ARG A 43 -15.01 -8.46 18.96
C ARG A 43 -15.00 -8.50 17.43
N TRP A 44 -15.87 -7.71 16.80
CA TRP A 44 -15.97 -7.72 15.33
C TRP A 44 -14.84 -6.94 14.66
N LEU A 45 -14.31 -5.91 15.31
CA LEU A 45 -13.14 -5.17 14.84
C LEU A 45 -11.86 -6.03 14.90
N GLU A 46 -11.69 -6.88 15.92
CA GLU A 46 -10.63 -7.89 15.94
C GLU A 46 -10.78 -8.88 14.79
N THR A 47 -12.01 -9.35 14.53
CA THR A 47 -12.30 -10.22 13.38
C THR A 47 -11.99 -9.54 12.05
N TRP A 48 -12.23 -8.23 11.97
CA TRP A 48 -11.88 -7.40 10.83
C TRP A 48 -10.35 -7.31 10.64
N TRP A 49 -9.59 -7.01 11.71
CA TRP A 49 -8.12 -6.96 11.69
C TRP A 49 -7.47 -8.30 11.30
N ASN A 50 -8.09 -9.42 11.67
CA ASN A 50 -7.59 -10.77 11.36
C ASN A 50 -7.86 -11.22 9.92
N ARG A 51 -8.59 -10.44 9.10
CA ARG A 51 -8.85 -10.74 7.68
C ARG A 51 -8.43 -9.60 6.74
N PRO A 52 -7.14 -9.24 6.65
CA PRO A 52 -6.67 -8.17 5.77
C PRO A 52 -6.55 -8.61 4.29
N GLY A 53 -6.29 -9.89 4.03
CA GLY A 53 -5.89 -10.40 2.71
C GLY A 53 -6.93 -10.26 1.59
N THR A 54 -8.23 -10.28 1.90
CA THR A 54 -9.28 -10.16 0.88
C THR A 54 -9.64 -8.71 0.52
N ARG A 55 -9.29 -7.75 1.39
CA ARG A 55 -9.81 -6.36 1.33
C ARG A 55 -8.85 -5.35 0.70
N LEU A 56 -7.56 -5.70 0.62
CA LEU A 56 -6.56 -4.95 -0.15
C LEU A 56 -6.66 -5.22 -1.66
N GLN A 57 -7.59 -6.07 -2.10
CA GLN A 57 -7.86 -6.21 -3.52
C GLN A 57 -8.40 -4.88 -4.04
N PRO A 58 -7.79 -4.31 -5.09
CA PRO A 58 -8.29 -3.09 -5.71
C PRO A 58 -9.74 -3.34 -6.10
N ARG A 59 -10.66 -2.63 -5.43
CA ARG A 59 -12.10 -2.77 -5.69
C ARG A 59 -12.32 -2.45 -7.15
N ARG A 60 -12.76 -3.45 -7.93
CA ARG A 60 -13.20 -3.22 -9.30
C ARG A 60 -14.33 -2.18 -9.22
N PRO A 61 -14.36 -1.18 -10.13
CA PRO A 61 -15.49 -0.25 -10.20
C PRO A 61 -16.79 -1.05 -10.28
N ASP A 62 -17.74 -0.68 -9.42
CA ASP A 62 -19.06 -1.29 -9.38
C ASP A 62 -19.87 -0.78 -10.58
N PHE A 63 -20.44 -1.69 -11.34
CA PHE A 63 -21.23 -1.37 -12.53
C PHE A 63 -22.64 -1.94 -12.40
N ASP A 64 -23.29 -1.67 -11.27
CA ASP A 64 -24.61 -2.24 -10.89
C ASP A 64 -25.71 -2.07 -11.96
N ASP A 65 -25.60 -1.07 -12.84
CA ASP A 65 -26.57 -0.78 -13.91
C ASP A 65 -26.04 -1.12 -15.33
N ALA A 66 -24.86 -1.71 -15.47
CA ALA A 66 -24.29 -2.03 -16.78
C ALA A 66 -24.65 -3.46 -17.22
N PRO A 67 -24.93 -3.69 -18.53
CA PRO A 67 -24.96 -5.03 -19.11
C PRO A 67 -23.71 -5.83 -18.74
N ASP A 68 -23.87 -7.12 -18.42
CA ASP A 68 -22.80 -8.01 -17.97
C ASP A 68 -21.54 -7.96 -18.86
N VAL A 69 -21.76 -7.87 -20.18
CA VAL A 69 -20.69 -7.77 -21.20
C VAL A 69 -19.82 -6.52 -21.01
N LEU A 70 -20.43 -5.39 -20.63
CA LEU A 70 -19.71 -4.14 -20.38
C LEU A 70 -18.96 -4.20 -19.05
N ALA A 71 -19.56 -4.78 -18.01
CA ALA A 71 -18.90 -4.96 -16.71
C ALA A 71 -17.69 -5.91 -16.81
N GLU A 72 -17.79 -6.97 -17.61
CA GLU A 72 -16.68 -7.88 -17.88
C GLU A 72 -15.54 -7.18 -18.63
N LEU A 73 -15.86 -6.48 -19.73
CA LEU A 73 -14.86 -5.77 -20.53
C LEU A 73 -14.16 -4.65 -19.74
N ALA A 74 -14.93 -3.87 -18.97
CA ALA A 74 -14.37 -2.84 -18.10
C ALA A 74 -13.48 -3.43 -17.01
N GLY A 75 -13.83 -4.60 -16.50
CA GLY A 75 -13.00 -5.37 -15.58
C GLY A 75 -11.67 -5.80 -16.18
N GLN A 76 -11.69 -6.34 -17.40
CA GLN A 76 -10.47 -6.73 -18.11
C GLN A 76 -9.56 -5.51 -18.39
N TRP A 77 -10.14 -4.37 -18.78
CA TRP A 77 -9.39 -3.14 -18.99
C TRP A 77 -8.80 -2.60 -17.69
N TRP A 78 -9.54 -2.67 -16.59
CA TRP A 78 -9.06 -2.28 -15.27
C TRP A 78 -7.85 -3.12 -14.84
N GLU A 79 -7.93 -4.45 -15.00
CA GLU A 79 -6.82 -5.36 -14.69
C GLU A 79 -5.59 -5.08 -15.56
N LEU A 80 -5.79 -4.84 -16.86
CA LEU A 80 -4.70 -4.50 -17.78
C LEU A 80 -4.06 -3.16 -17.42
N ALA A 81 -4.87 -2.14 -17.11
CA ALA A 81 -4.39 -0.83 -16.68
C ALA A 81 -3.57 -0.91 -15.40
N LEU A 82 -4.04 -1.66 -14.40
CA LEU A 82 -3.30 -1.89 -13.15
C LEU A 82 -1.99 -2.65 -13.38
N LYS A 83 -2.00 -3.66 -14.27
CA LYS A 83 -0.77 -4.37 -14.65
C LYS A 83 0.23 -3.40 -15.27
N HIS A 84 -0.20 -2.59 -16.22
CA HIS A 84 0.67 -1.64 -16.91
C HIS A 84 1.23 -0.57 -15.97
N ALA A 85 0.39 -0.04 -15.07
CA ALA A 85 0.83 0.92 -14.06
C ALA A 85 1.91 0.32 -13.14
N ARG A 86 1.72 -0.92 -12.66
CA ARG A 86 2.72 -1.61 -11.84
C ARG A 86 4.04 -1.83 -12.58
N GLU A 87 3.97 -2.27 -13.84
CA GLU A 87 5.16 -2.44 -14.69
C GLU A 87 5.90 -1.12 -14.94
N ALA A 88 5.17 -0.02 -15.15
CA ALA A 88 5.76 1.31 -15.28
C ALA A 88 6.50 1.74 -14.00
N THR A 89 5.85 1.63 -12.85
CA THR A 89 6.48 1.96 -11.55
C THR A 89 7.71 1.09 -11.27
N LEU A 90 7.66 -0.21 -11.58
CA LEU A 90 8.79 -1.10 -11.37
C LEU A 90 9.99 -0.74 -12.27
N ARG A 91 9.73 -0.33 -13.51
CA ARG A 91 10.77 0.17 -14.43
C ARG A 91 11.42 1.45 -13.89
N GLU A 92 10.63 2.45 -13.52
CA GLU A 92 11.15 3.70 -12.94
C GLU A 92 11.98 3.45 -11.68
N PHE A 93 11.53 2.53 -10.82
CA PHE A 93 12.28 2.14 -9.63
C PHE A 93 13.62 1.49 -9.98
N THR A 94 13.62 0.56 -10.94
CA THR A 94 14.84 -0.14 -11.39
C THR A 94 15.85 0.84 -12.01
N GLU A 95 15.38 1.81 -12.80
CA GLU A 95 16.23 2.85 -13.38
C GLU A 95 16.85 3.74 -12.30
N THR A 96 16.05 4.10 -11.28
CA THR A 96 16.52 4.89 -10.14
C THR A 96 17.60 4.14 -9.34
N GLU A 97 17.37 2.86 -9.05
CA GLU A 97 18.34 2.00 -8.35
C GLU A 97 19.65 1.87 -9.14
N GLN A 98 19.59 1.66 -10.45
CA GLN A 98 20.78 1.59 -11.32
C GLN A 98 21.56 2.90 -11.33
N PHE A 99 20.85 4.03 -11.38
CA PHE A 99 21.46 5.36 -11.34
C PHE A 99 22.17 5.61 -9.99
N LEU A 100 21.55 5.23 -8.88
CA LEU A 100 22.15 5.32 -7.55
C LEU A 100 23.36 4.41 -7.40
N ALA A 101 23.29 3.16 -7.88
CA ALA A 101 24.41 2.23 -7.87
C ALA A 101 25.62 2.80 -8.65
N THR A 102 25.37 3.34 -9.85
CA THR A 102 26.41 3.97 -10.68
C THR A 102 27.05 5.16 -9.96
N GLN A 103 26.26 5.97 -9.25
CA GLN A 103 26.80 7.08 -8.46
C GLN A 103 27.63 6.60 -7.27
N SER A 104 27.20 5.54 -6.57
CA SER A 104 27.97 4.95 -5.47
C SER A 104 29.33 4.46 -5.94
N ASP A 105 29.36 3.66 -7.02
CA ASP A 105 30.60 3.14 -7.59
C ASP A 105 31.56 4.25 -8.02
N ALA A 106 31.03 5.35 -8.57
CA ALA A 106 31.83 6.50 -8.94
C ALA A 106 32.43 7.22 -7.71
N LEU A 107 31.70 7.34 -6.61
CA LEU A 107 32.20 7.92 -5.36
C LEU A 107 33.24 7.03 -4.69
N ASP A 108 33.02 5.72 -4.69
CA ASP A 108 33.93 4.74 -4.12
C ASP A 108 35.25 4.70 -4.91
N GLY A 109 35.18 4.71 -6.24
CA GLY A 109 36.36 4.80 -7.10
C GLY A 109 37.18 6.07 -6.89
N ARG A 110 36.51 7.23 -6.72
CA ARG A 110 37.19 8.51 -6.39
C ARG A 110 37.86 8.47 -5.03
N SER A 111 37.19 7.89 -4.03
CA SER A 111 37.72 7.78 -2.67
C SER A 111 38.91 6.82 -2.60
N GLY A 112 38.85 5.69 -3.30
CA GLY A 112 39.95 4.74 -3.42
C GLY A 112 41.17 5.36 -4.11
N GLY A 113 40.98 6.04 -5.24
CA GLY A 113 42.07 6.72 -5.96
C GLY A 113 42.77 7.78 -5.12
N ALA A 114 42.02 8.56 -4.32
CA ALA A 114 42.60 9.54 -3.41
C ALA A 114 43.42 8.88 -2.27
N ALA A 115 42.98 7.73 -1.75
CA ALA A 115 43.73 6.98 -0.74
C ALA A 115 45.04 6.38 -1.29
N ASP A 116 45.01 5.92 -2.54
CA ASP A 116 46.19 5.39 -3.24
C ASP A 116 47.22 6.51 -3.50
N GLU A 117 46.77 7.68 -3.95
CA GLU A 117 47.63 8.85 -4.19
C GLU A 117 48.32 9.32 -2.90
N LEU A 118 47.58 9.42 -1.80
CA LEU A 118 48.13 9.73 -0.47
C LEU A 118 49.18 8.71 -0.03
N SER A 119 48.95 7.42 -0.29
CA SER A 119 49.89 6.35 0.04
C SER A 119 51.18 6.45 -0.78
N GLN A 120 51.08 6.76 -2.08
CA GLN A 120 52.24 6.96 -2.96
C GLN A 120 53.05 8.21 -2.58
N MET A 121 52.39 9.32 -2.23
CA MET A 121 53.07 10.52 -1.76
C MET A 121 53.87 10.25 -0.48
N ARG A 122 53.27 9.52 0.48
CA ARG A 122 53.96 9.12 1.72
C ARG A 122 55.14 8.18 1.47
N SER A 123 55.05 7.27 0.49
CA SER A 123 56.17 6.37 0.17
C SER A 123 57.31 7.07 -0.56
N ARG A 124 57.04 8.12 -1.34
CA ARG A 124 58.08 8.92 -2.03
C ARG A 124 58.81 9.91 -1.10
N ALA A 125 58.16 10.32 -0.01
CA ALA A 125 58.74 11.26 0.95
C ALA A 125 59.66 10.61 2.00
N ARG A 126 59.86 9.28 1.92
CA ARG A 126 60.67 8.48 2.84
C ARG A 126 61.89 7.93 2.12
#